data_AF-A0A7Y4WH14-F1
#
_entry.id   AF-A0A7Y4WH14-F1
#
_cell.length_a   1.000
_cell.length_b   1.000
_cell.length_c   1.000
_cell.angle_alpha   90.00
_cell.angle_beta   90.00
_cell.angle_gamma   90.00
#
_symmetry.space_group_name_H-M   'P 1'
#
loop_
_entity.id
_entity.type
_entity.pdbx_description
1 polymer ?
#
loop_
_entity_poly.entity_id
_entity_poly.type
_entity_poly.pdbx_seq_one_letter_code
_entity_poly.pdbx_strand_id
1 'polypeptide(L)'
;MTPPKQRHTPPSPEDGAKPWVRTHTPRPDELSRETFEFIAAIDEYKRKHLRSFLSDREVLNVLRTLGYGRQRSTSEPSEAELADYAEARARYRAEQGRLFPIWSEVFELLLKLGYLREEPRSAA
;
A
#
# COMPACT_ATOMS: atom_id res chain seq x y z
N MET A 1 -46.92 3.23 10.85
CA MET A 1 -46.03 2.24 11.49
C MET A 1 -45.01 1.79 10.45
N THR A 2 -43.72 1.94 10.75
CA THR A 2 -42.59 1.92 9.80
C THR A 2 -42.36 0.52 9.18
N PRO A 3 -42.03 0.41 7.87
CA PRO A 3 -41.72 -0.87 7.21
C PRO A 3 -40.32 -1.41 7.59
N PRO A 4 -40.01 -2.69 7.29
CA PRO A 4 -39.09 -3.52 8.08
C PRO A 4 -37.61 -3.33 7.72
N LYS A 5 -36.77 -3.48 8.73
CA LYS A 5 -35.31 -3.45 8.69
C LYS A 5 -34.81 -4.67 7.87
N GLN A 6 -34.28 -4.41 6.67
CA GLN A 6 -33.74 -5.44 5.79
C GLN A 6 -32.57 -6.16 6.49
N ARG A 7 -32.76 -7.47 6.69
CA ARG A 7 -31.69 -8.40 7.04
C ARG A 7 -30.84 -8.60 5.79
N HIS A 8 -29.55 -8.31 5.87
CA HIS A 8 -28.58 -8.67 4.84
C HIS A 8 -28.48 -10.19 4.78
N THR A 9 -29.12 -10.80 3.78
CA THR A 9 -28.94 -12.20 3.42
C THR A 9 -27.54 -12.38 2.83
N PRO A 10 -26.71 -13.34 3.29
CA PRO A 10 -25.48 -13.68 2.58
C PRO A 10 -25.86 -14.39 1.27
N PRO A 11 -25.27 -14.05 0.11
CA PRO A 11 -25.58 -14.75 -1.14
C PRO A 11 -24.99 -16.17 -1.13
N SER A 12 -25.77 -17.12 -1.66
CA SER A 12 -25.38 -18.53 -1.86
C SER A 12 -24.20 -18.68 -2.83
N PRO A 13 -23.39 -19.75 -2.71
CA PRO A 13 -22.16 -19.93 -3.48
C PRO A 13 -22.41 -20.75 -4.75
N GLU A 14 -23.15 -20.21 -5.72
CA GLU A 14 -23.23 -20.81 -7.07
C GLU A 14 -23.28 -19.70 -8.12
N ASP A 15 -22.13 -19.13 -8.45
CA ASP A 15 -21.84 -18.59 -9.78
C ASP A 15 -20.33 -18.35 -9.89
N GLY A 16 -19.73 -18.71 -11.02
CA GLY A 16 -18.29 -18.65 -11.32
C GLY A 16 -17.71 -17.23 -11.40
N ALA A 17 -17.94 -16.39 -10.40
CA ALA A 17 -17.47 -15.03 -10.31
C ALA A 17 -16.22 -14.94 -9.42
N LYS A 18 -15.09 -14.64 -10.08
CA LYS A 18 -13.84 -14.01 -9.60
C LYS A 18 -13.68 -13.99 -8.07
N PRO A 19 -12.62 -14.61 -7.50
CA PRO A 19 -12.45 -14.70 -6.05
C PRO A 19 -12.53 -13.28 -5.50
N TRP A 20 -13.60 -13.00 -4.74
CA TRP A 20 -13.65 -11.82 -3.91
C TRP A 20 -12.50 -12.01 -2.94
N VAL A 21 -11.34 -11.41 -3.26
CA VAL A 21 -10.17 -11.37 -2.39
C VAL A 21 -10.69 -10.72 -1.12
N ARG A 22 -11.01 -11.56 -0.13
CA ARG A 22 -11.37 -11.13 1.21
C ARG A 22 -10.21 -10.24 1.62
N THR A 23 -10.48 -8.94 1.66
CA THR A 23 -9.54 -7.98 2.18
C THR A 23 -9.38 -8.33 3.65
N HIS A 24 -8.36 -9.13 3.95
CA HIS A 24 -7.87 -9.18 5.30
C HIS A 24 -7.25 -7.81 5.50
N THR A 25 -7.98 -6.90 6.13
CA THR A 25 -7.33 -5.75 6.75
C THR A 25 -6.56 -6.36 7.90
N PRO A 26 -5.23 -6.57 7.78
CA PRO A 26 -4.47 -7.18 8.84
C PRO A 26 -4.72 -6.39 10.12
N ARG A 27 -4.92 -7.09 11.23
CA ARG A 27 -5.07 -6.39 12.50
C ARG A 27 -3.79 -5.62 12.78
N PRO A 28 -3.88 -4.53 13.56
CA PRO A 28 -2.70 -3.85 14.05
C PRO A 28 -1.66 -4.81 14.67
N ASP A 29 -2.07 -5.89 15.34
CA ASP A 29 -1.15 -6.90 15.87
C ASP A 29 -0.38 -7.73 14.82
N GLU A 30 -0.89 -7.80 13.59
CA GLU A 30 -0.32 -8.59 12.49
C GLU A 30 0.59 -7.77 11.57
N LEU A 31 0.58 -6.44 11.73
CA LEU A 31 1.42 -5.54 10.97
C LEU A 31 2.78 -5.36 11.65
N SER A 32 3.85 -5.60 10.90
CA SER A 32 5.20 -5.23 11.32
C SER A 32 5.24 -3.74 11.69
N ARG A 33 6.07 -3.40 12.69
CA ARG A 33 6.29 -2.02 13.13
C ARG A 33 6.61 -1.08 11.96
N GLU A 34 7.42 -1.56 11.02
CA GLU A 34 7.78 -0.88 9.78
C GLU A 34 6.56 -0.50 8.92
N THR A 35 5.63 -1.43 8.76
CA THR A 35 4.39 -1.19 8.01
C THR A 35 3.53 -0.13 8.68
N PHE A 36 3.49 -0.09 10.03
CA PHE A 36 2.81 1.00 10.73
C PHE A 36 3.50 2.34 10.57
N GLU A 37 4.83 2.38 10.70
CA GLU A 37 5.60 3.60 10.48
C GLU A 37 5.32 4.15 9.08
N PHE A 38 5.27 3.28 8.07
CA PHE A 38 4.88 3.63 6.71
C PHE A 38 3.47 4.19 6.62
N ILE A 39 2.46 3.49 7.16
CA ILE A 39 1.07 3.95 7.13
C ILE A 39 0.91 5.29 7.85
N ALA A 40 1.55 5.45 9.00
CA ALA A 40 1.51 6.67 9.79
C ALA A 40 2.14 7.86 9.03
N ALA A 41 3.29 7.65 8.39
CA ALA A 41 3.94 8.68 7.59
C ALA A 41 3.12 9.08 6.37
N ILE A 42 2.49 8.11 5.69
CA ILE A 42 1.56 8.37 4.60
C ILE A 42 0.37 9.19 5.07
N ASP A 43 -0.22 8.84 6.20
CA ASP A 43 -1.37 9.57 6.75
C ASP A 43 -0.99 10.99 7.19
N GLU A 44 0.18 11.16 7.83
CA GLU A 44 0.73 12.47 8.14
C GLU A 44 0.95 13.32 6.88
N TYR A 45 1.53 12.73 5.84
CA TYR A 45 1.76 13.42 4.56
C TYR A 45 0.44 13.86 3.94
N LYS A 46 -0.57 12.98 3.91
CA LYS A 46 -1.91 13.33 3.42
C LYS A 46 -2.54 14.48 4.21
N ARG A 47 -2.39 14.49 5.55
CA ARG A 47 -2.89 15.57 6.40
C ARG A 47 -2.16 16.89 6.13
N LYS A 48 -0.83 16.87 6.03
CA LYS A 48 -0.01 18.05 5.74
C LYS A 48 -0.33 18.67 4.38
N HIS A 49 -0.57 17.85 3.37
CA HIS A 49 -0.81 18.29 1.99
C HIS A 49 -2.31 18.39 1.64
N LEU A 50 -3.22 18.07 2.57
CA LEU A 50 -4.69 18.04 2.36
C LEU A 50 -5.11 17.24 1.12
N ARG A 51 -4.43 16.12 0.85
CA ARG A 51 -4.67 15.29 -0.33
C ARG A 51 -5.42 14.00 0.02
N SER A 52 -6.48 13.73 -0.75
CA SER A 52 -7.24 12.49 -0.66
C SER A 52 -6.48 11.30 -1.25
N PHE A 53 -5.67 11.54 -2.29
CA PHE A 53 -4.88 10.53 -3.00
C PHE A 53 -3.43 10.99 -3.15
N LEU A 54 -2.49 10.05 -3.00
CA LEU A 54 -1.07 10.26 -3.25
C LEU A 54 -0.69 9.69 -4.61
N SER A 55 0.15 10.40 -5.33
CA SER A 55 0.77 9.90 -6.57
C SER A 55 1.90 8.92 -6.24
N ASP A 56 2.28 8.09 -7.21
CA ASP A 56 3.37 7.12 -7.06
C ASP A 56 4.67 7.77 -6.56
N ARG A 57 5.00 8.95 -7.10
CA ARG A 57 6.12 9.77 -6.65
C ARG A 57 6.05 10.15 -5.18
N GLU A 58 4.88 10.56 -4.71
CA GLU A 58 4.67 10.99 -3.33
C GLU A 58 4.83 9.81 -2.37
N VAL A 59 4.32 8.64 -2.76
CA VAL A 59 4.47 7.41 -1.97
C VAL A 59 5.94 7.04 -1.84
N LEU A 60 6.70 7.04 -2.94
CA LEU A 60 8.14 6.80 -2.90
C LEU A 60 8.89 7.87 -2.11
N ASN A 61 8.44 9.12 -2.16
CA ASN A 61 9.02 10.21 -1.37
C ASN A 61 8.83 9.95 0.13
N VAL A 62 7.61 9.61 0.56
CA VAL A 62 7.32 9.25 1.97
C VAL A 62 8.15 8.05 2.41
N LEU A 63 8.24 7.02 1.57
CA LEU A 63 9.06 5.85 1.82
C LEU A 63 10.54 6.22 2.07
N ARG A 64 11.10 7.11 1.24
CA ARG A 64 12.46 7.62 1.40
C ARG A 64 12.63 8.48 2.65
N THR A 65 11.63 9.28 3.03
CA THR A 65 11.69 10.04 4.29
C THR A 65 11.77 9.14 5.52
N LEU A 66 11.28 7.90 5.43
CA LEU A 66 11.42 6.88 6.47
C LEU A 66 12.77 6.17 6.45
N GLY A 67 13.64 6.51 5.50
CA GLY A 67 14.93 5.85 5.30
C GLY A 67 14.81 4.54 4.52
N TYR A 68 13.77 4.32 3.73
CA TYR A 68 13.71 3.18 2.83
C TYR A 68 14.20 3.58 1.45
N GLY A 69 15.18 2.84 0.96
CA GLY A 69 15.78 3.03 -0.36
C GLY A 69 16.13 1.70 -0.99
N ARG A 70 16.37 1.73 -2.29
CA ARG A 70 16.87 0.58 -3.04
C ARG A 70 18.38 0.76 -3.20
N GLN A 71 19.15 -0.32 -3.12
CA GLN A 71 20.62 -0.34 -3.06
C GLN A 71 21.36 0.43 -4.21
N ARG A 72 20.65 0.87 -5.25
CA ARG A 72 21.18 1.64 -6.39
C ARG A 72 20.49 3.00 -6.59
N SER A 73 19.66 3.44 -5.65
CA SER A 73 18.83 4.63 -5.85
C SER A 73 19.56 5.89 -5.42
N THR A 74 19.59 6.87 -6.32
CA THR A 74 20.01 8.25 -6.05
C THR A 74 18.96 8.95 -5.20
N SER A 75 19.29 10.11 -4.62
CA SER A 75 18.42 10.87 -3.69
C SER A 75 17.04 11.26 -4.25
N GLU A 76 16.80 11.16 -5.55
CA GLU A 76 15.49 11.38 -6.18
C GLU A 76 14.87 10.08 -6.74
N PRO A 77 13.53 9.90 -6.64
CA PRO A 77 12.85 8.77 -7.27
C PRO A 77 13.03 8.89 -8.79
N SER A 78 13.85 8.00 -9.34
CA SER A 78 14.12 8.00 -10.78
C SER A 78 12.86 7.59 -11.53
N GLU A 79 12.70 8.06 -12.76
CA GLU A 79 11.54 7.72 -13.60
C GLU A 79 11.38 6.20 -13.77
N ALA A 80 12.49 5.46 -13.81
CA ALA A 80 12.50 4.00 -13.83
C ALA A 80 11.87 3.38 -12.57
N GLU A 81 12.12 3.95 -11.38
CA GLU A 81 11.53 3.46 -10.13
C GLU A 81 10.02 3.74 -10.07
N LEU A 82 9.59 4.89 -10.60
CA LEU A 82 8.18 5.23 -10.73
C LEU A 82 7.48 4.27 -11.67
N ALA A 83 8.10 3.95 -12.81
CA ALA A 83 7.58 2.98 -13.77
C ALA A 83 7.49 1.57 -13.18
N ASP A 84 8.54 1.11 -12.50
CA ASP A 84 8.61 -0.20 -11.82
C ASP A 84 7.51 -0.32 -10.75
N TYR A 85 7.31 0.73 -9.95
CA TYR A 85 6.24 0.76 -8.95
C TYR A 85 4.84 0.83 -9.58
N ALA A 86 4.65 1.65 -10.62
CA ALA A 86 3.39 1.74 -11.35
C ALA A 86 3.02 0.41 -12.04
N GLU A 87 4.00 -0.26 -12.64
CA GLU A 87 3.85 -1.60 -13.22
C GLU A 87 3.51 -2.63 -12.15
N ALA A 88 4.25 -2.64 -11.03
CA ALA A 88 3.98 -3.53 -9.92
C ALA A 88 2.55 -3.36 -9.37
N ARG A 89 2.05 -2.11 -9.29
CA ARG A 89 0.65 -1.83 -8.93
C ARG A 89 -0.32 -2.29 -9.99
N ALA A 90 -0.01 -2.11 -11.28
CA ALA A 90 -0.86 -2.58 -12.38
C ALA A 90 -0.97 -4.11 -12.37
N ARG A 91 0.15 -4.80 -12.15
CA ARG A 91 0.23 -6.24 -12.01
C ARG A 91 -0.55 -6.74 -10.79
N TYR A 92 -0.37 -6.09 -9.64
CA TYR A 92 -1.15 -6.40 -8.43
C TYR A 92 -2.65 -6.25 -8.66
N ARG A 93 -3.09 -5.20 -9.36
CA ARG A 93 -4.50 -5.01 -9.74
C ARG A 93 -5.01 -6.12 -10.64
N ALA A 94 -4.20 -6.58 -11.58
CA ALA A 94 -4.54 -7.68 -12.49
C ALA A 94 -4.59 -9.04 -11.78
N GLU A 95 -3.65 -9.32 -10.88
CA GLU A 95 -3.52 -10.60 -10.16
C GLU A 95 -4.57 -10.73 -9.04
N GLN A 96 -4.80 -9.66 -8.27
CA GLN A 96 -5.71 -9.67 -7.12
C GLN A 96 -7.14 -9.25 -7.48
N GLY A 97 -7.38 -8.82 -8.72
CA GLY A 97 -8.70 -8.34 -9.17
C GLY A 97 -9.24 -7.14 -8.36
N ARG A 98 -8.37 -6.44 -7.63
CA ARG A 98 -8.75 -5.38 -6.68
C ARG A 98 -8.34 -4.01 -7.23
N LEU A 99 -9.29 -3.07 -7.20
CA LEU A 99 -9.08 -1.70 -7.68
C LEU A 99 -8.11 -0.87 -6.81
N PHE A 100 -8.11 -1.11 -5.49
CA PHE A 100 -7.32 -0.33 -4.53
C PHE A 100 -6.58 -1.24 -3.53
N PRO A 101 -5.24 -1.37 -3.62
CA PRO A 101 -4.47 -1.98 -2.55
C PRO A 101 -4.56 -1.12 -1.28
N ILE A 102 -4.46 -1.75 -0.10
CA ILE A 102 -4.29 -1.03 1.17
C ILE A 102 -2.83 -0.60 1.33
N TRP A 103 -2.55 0.34 2.24
CA TRP A 103 -1.19 0.84 2.46
C TRP A 103 -0.20 -0.25 2.89
N SER A 104 -0.65 -1.26 3.64
CA SER A 104 0.17 -2.42 4.00
C SER A 104 0.63 -3.20 2.76
N GLU A 105 -0.27 -3.48 1.82
CA GLU A 105 0.03 -4.18 0.57
C GLU A 105 0.93 -3.35 -0.34
N VAL A 106 0.70 -2.03 -0.37
CA VAL A 106 1.59 -1.10 -1.06
C VAL A 106 3.00 -1.19 -0.50
N PHE A 107 3.14 -1.23 0.83
CA PHE A 107 4.44 -1.37 1.48
C PHE A 107 5.08 -2.72 1.17
N GLU A 108 4.34 -3.83 1.24
CA GLU A 108 4.84 -5.15 0.86
C GLU A 108 5.29 -5.21 -0.61
N LEU A 109 4.56 -4.55 -1.50
CA LEU A 109 4.95 -4.43 -2.91
C LEU A 109 6.29 -3.69 -3.05
N LEU A 110 6.47 -2.60 -2.29
CA LEU A 110 7.74 -1.85 -2.26
C LEU A 110 8.88 -2.74 -1.71
N LEU A 111 8.65 -3.50 -0.65
CA LEU A 111 9.64 -4.45 -0.14
C LEU A 111 10.02 -5.49 -1.21
N LYS A 112 9.04 -6.01 -1.97
CA LYS A 112 9.27 -6.95 -3.09
C LYS A 112 10.06 -6.33 -4.24
N LEU A 113 9.91 -5.03 -4.49
CA LEU A 113 10.71 -4.30 -5.49
C LEU A 113 12.17 -4.08 -5.02
N GLY A 114 12.45 -4.36 -3.75
CA GLY A 114 13.78 -4.24 -3.15
C GLY A 114 14.01 -2.91 -2.45
N TYR A 115 12.96 -2.20 -2.06
CA TYR A 115 13.07 -1.11 -1.11
C TYR A 115 13.27 -1.71 0.27
N LEU A 116 14.45 -1.50 0.83
CA LEU A 116 14.78 -1.95 2.17
C LEU A 116 15.09 -0.73 3.02
N ARG A 117 14.97 -0.88 4.35
CA ARG A 117 15.40 0.18 5.25
C ARG A 117 16.90 0.36 5.07
N GLU A 118 17.30 1.49 4.50
CA GLU A 118 18.66 1.99 4.60
C GLU A 118 18.82 2.37 6.07
N GLU A 119 19.31 1.43 6.87
CA GLU A 119 19.89 1.74 8.18
C GLU A 119 20.76 2.98 7.97
N PRO A 120 20.56 4.08 8.73
CA PRO A 120 21.50 5.17 8.67
C PRO A 120 22.83 4.52 8.98
N ARG A 121 23.74 4.53 8.00
CA ARG A 121 25.13 4.20 8.20
C ARG A 121 25.59 5.20 9.26
N SER A 122 25.41 4.82 10.52
CA SER A 122 25.84 5.57 11.68
C SER A 122 27.31 5.76 11.43
N ALA A 123 27.65 6.99 11.06
CA ALA A 123 29.01 7.41 10.89
C ALA A 123 29.73 7.05 12.20
N ALA A 124 30.73 6.19 12.04
CA ALA A 124 31.66 5.80 13.09
C ALA A 124 32.43 7.00 13.63
#